data_AF-A0A512IH03-F1
#
_entry.id   AF-A0A512IH03-F1
#
_cell.length_a   1.000
_cell.length_b   1.000
_cell.length_c   1.000
_cell.angle_alpha   90.00
_cell.angle_beta   90.00
_cell.angle_gamma   90.00
#
_symmetry.space_group_name_H-M   'P 1'
#
loop_
_entity.id
_entity.type
_entity.pdbx_description
1 polymer ?
#
loop_
_entity_poly.entity_id
_entity_poly.type
_entity_poly.pdbx_seq_one_letter_code
_entity_poly.pdbx_strand_id
1 'polypeptide(L)'
;MKRYAIALLTLPALTLVGCSNAEADPEPTAPNVEPATAESTPSPTQETSPRGNLMKEIGEPAGIHSLDDPSKNVVTYVVKGIEVDPVCTSPYAMAPENGHFIAIDMEVETAGEPGFTEVMYGPINVSPHSFKMIDAKGTTVNSVSSGPSYGCMEESETLPSSIGPGERVTGKVVLDVPSTEGVLVYNESIDPSLGWEWEIPQS
;
A
#
# COMPACT_ATOMS: atom_id res chain seq x y z
N MET A 1 13.90 39.19 39.27
CA MET A 1 14.17 39.57 40.70
C MET A 1 12.86 39.57 41.47
N LYS A 2 12.90 39.08 42.72
CA LYS A 2 11.86 38.92 43.75
C LYS A 2 11.05 37.61 43.67
N ARG A 3 10.94 36.78 44.71
CA ARG A 3 11.72 36.44 45.93
C ARG A 3 10.89 35.33 46.60
N TYR A 4 11.51 34.21 46.93
CA TYR A 4 10.89 33.06 47.64
C TYR A 4 10.60 33.39 49.12
N ALA A 5 9.59 32.72 49.70
CA ALA A 5 9.51 32.52 51.16
C ALA A 5 8.86 31.16 51.48
N ILE A 6 9.64 30.30 52.12
CA ILE A 6 9.26 29.03 52.76
C ILE A 6 8.91 29.34 54.21
N ALA A 7 7.91 28.66 54.79
CA ALA A 7 7.73 28.58 56.23
C ALA A 7 7.35 27.14 56.64
N LEU A 8 8.29 26.47 57.30
CA LEU A 8 8.08 25.30 58.16
C LEU A 8 7.59 25.77 59.53
N LEU A 9 6.69 25.01 60.19
CA LEU A 9 6.65 24.91 61.65
C LEU A 9 5.85 23.69 62.14
N THR A 10 6.25 23.22 63.31
CA THR A 10 6.29 21.84 63.83
C THR A 10 5.17 21.49 64.84
N LEU A 11 4.94 20.17 64.97
CA LEU A 11 4.15 19.36 65.94
C LEU A 11 4.23 19.76 67.44
N PRO A 12 3.27 19.35 68.33
CA PRO A 12 3.28 17.98 68.92
C PRO A 12 1.94 17.34 69.38
N ALA A 13 2.09 16.13 69.91
CA ALA A 13 1.17 15.00 70.13
C ALA A 13 0.11 15.10 71.25
N LEU A 14 -0.92 14.24 71.16
CA LEU A 14 -1.62 13.65 72.31
C LEU A 14 -2.04 12.19 72.04
N THR A 15 -1.76 11.31 73.01
CA THR A 15 -1.98 9.86 73.07
C THR A 15 -3.35 9.50 73.68
N LEU A 16 -3.94 8.34 73.34
CA LEU A 16 -4.37 7.30 74.32
C LEU A 16 -4.97 6.01 73.66
N VAL A 17 -4.34 4.88 74.01
CA VAL A 17 -4.73 3.46 74.20
C VAL A 17 -6.11 2.92 73.75
N GLY A 18 -6.07 1.75 73.10
CA GLY A 18 -7.16 0.76 73.08
C GLY A 18 -6.75 -0.56 72.43
N CYS A 19 -6.25 -1.53 73.21
CA CYS A 19 -6.02 -2.91 72.76
C CYS A 19 -7.31 -3.72 72.89
N SER A 20 -7.76 -4.37 71.82
CA SER A 20 -8.61 -5.56 71.89
C SER A 20 -8.14 -6.54 70.83
N ASN A 21 -7.78 -7.75 71.27
CA ASN A 21 -7.48 -8.90 70.42
C ASN A 21 -8.67 -9.19 69.49
N ALA A 22 -8.39 -9.29 68.20
CA ALA A 22 -9.21 -10.05 67.26
C ALA A 22 -8.26 -10.85 66.36
N GLU A 23 -8.59 -12.12 66.17
CA GLU A 23 -7.83 -13.14 65.48
C GLU A 23 -7.28 -12.72 64.11
N ALA A 24 -6.07 -13.21 63.80
CA ALA A 24 -5.47 -13.11 62.48
C ALA A 24 -6.27 -13.95 61.48
N ASP A 25 -6.97 -13.27 60.59
CA ASP A 25 -7.53 -13.82 59.36
C ASP A 25 -6.39 -13.93 58.32
N PRO A 26 -6.19 -15.07 57.64
CA PRO A 26 -5.15 -15.17 56.63
C PRO A 26 -5.44 -14.26 55.44
N GLU A 27 -4.47 -13.40 55.13
CA GLU A 27 -4.47 -12.50 53.98
C GLU A 27 -4.66 -13.31 52.67
N PRO A 28 -5.61 -12.93 51.79
CA PRO A 28 -5.82 -13.64 50.54
C PRO A 28 -4.63 -13.38 49.61
N THR A 29 -3.88 -14.44 49.30
CA THR A 29 -2.81 -14.38 48.30
C THR A 29 -3.44 -14.16 46.93
N ALA A 30 -3.26 -12.96 46.36
CA ALA A 30 -3.60 -12.69 44.96
C ALA A 30 -2.72 -13.57 44.04
N PRO A 31 -3.28 -14.19 43.00
CA PRO A 31 -2.49 -14.98 42.06
C PRO A 31 -1.50 -14.09 41.32
N ASN A 32 -0.23 -14.49 41.35
CA ASN A 32 0.85 -13.92 40.55
C ASN A 32 0.53 -14.11 39.06
N VAL A 33 0.18 -13.03 38.36
CA VAL A 33 0.02 -13.05 36.90
C VAL A 33 1.41 -12.93 36.29
N GLU A 34 1.87 -14.04 35.72
CA GLU A 34 3.08 -14.12 34.92
C GLU A 34 3.00 -13.11 33.75
N PRO A 35 4.07 -12.35 33.44
CA PRO A 35 4.04 -11.44 32.30
C PRO A 35 3.83 -12.25 31.03
N ALA A 36 2.71 -12.02 30.35
CA ALA A 36 2.46 -12.55 29.02
C ALA A 36 3.59 -12.05 28.10
N THR A 37 4.49 -12.95 27.73
CA THR A 37 5.41 -12.74 26.63
C THR A 37 4.54 -12.54 25.39
N ALA A 38 4.54 -11.31 24.86
CA ALA A 38 3.91 -11.03 23.58
C ALA A 38 4.65 -11.84 22.51
N GLU A 39 4.09 -12.97 22.10
CA GLU A 39 4.48 -13.64 20.88
C GLU A 39 4.29 -12.65 19.74
N SER A 40 5.41 -12.21 19.18
CA SER A 40 5.41 -11.41 17.97
C SER A 40 5.03 -12.35 16.84
N THR A 41 3.78 -12.32 16.40
CA THR A 41 3.40 -12.98 15.15
C THR A 41 4.34 -12.46 14.06
N PRO A 42 5.09 -13.32 13.35
CA PRO A 42 5.90 -12.86 12.24
C PRO A 42 4.97 -12.19 11.23
N SER A 43 5.29 -10.95 10.86
CA SER A 43 4.64 -10.28 9.74
C SER A 43 4.74 -11.20 8.52
N PRO A 44 3.66 -11.43 7.76
CA PRO A 44 3.72 -12.30 6.59
C PRO A 44 4.87 -11.83 5.70
N THR A 45 5.82 -12.73 5.42
CA THR A 45 6.88 -12.46 4.46
C THR A 45 6.20 -12.27 3.12
N GLN A 46 6.24 -11.05 2.59
CA GLN A 46 5.61 -10.72 1.31
C GLN A 46 6.26 -11.59 0.23
N GLU A 47 5.45 -12.37 -0.49
CA GLU A 47 5.96 -13.35 -1.45
C GLU A 47 6.50 -12.65 -2.69
N THR A 48 7.69 -13.05 -3.14
CA THR A 48 8.31 -12.50 -4.35
C THR A 48 8.26 -13.51 -5.48
N SER A 49 7.99 -13.05 -6.69
CA SER A 49 8.05 -13.88 -7.90
C SER A 49 9.50 -14.26 -8.25
N PRO A 50 9.72 -15.23 -9.17
CA PRO A 50 11.06 -15.54 -9.69
C PRO A 50 11.77 -14.34 -10.35
N ARG A 51 11.03 -13.28 -10.70
CA ARG A 51 11.56 -12.04 -11.26
C ARG A 51 11.98 -11.03 -10.18
N GLY A 52 11.75 -11.35 -8.91
CA GLY A 52 12.07 -10.49 -7.76
C GLY A 52 11.00 -9.44 -7.45
N ASN A 53 9.87 -9.45 -8.13
CA ASN A 53 8.77 -8.52 -7.87
C ASN A 53 7.88 -9.04 -6.73
N LEU A 54 7.25 -8.13 -6.00
CA LEU A 54 6.30 -8.46 -4.94
C LEU A 54 4.99 -8.93 -5.57
N MET A 55 4.52 -10.12 -5.19
CA MET A 55 3.21 -10.61 -5.64
C MET A 55 2.12 -9.96 -4.81
N LYS A 56 1.06 -9.53 -5.48
CA LYS A 56 -0.03 -8.73 -4.92
C LYS A 56 -1.37 -9.34 -5.24
N GLU A 57 -2.29 -9.21 -4.30
CA GLU A 57 -3.70 -9.47 -4.54
C GLU A 57 -4.40 -8.22 -5.10
N ILE A 58 -5.52 -8.41 -5.80
CA ILE A 58 -6.40 -7.30 -6.18
C ILE A 58 -6.92 -6.63 -4.91
N GLY A 59 -6.81 -5.30 -4.85
CA GLY A 59 -7.14 -4.48 -3.69
C GLY A 59 -6.00 -4.31 -2.68
N GLU A 60 -4.90 -5.06 -2.80
CA GLU A 60 -3.74 -4.91 -1.94
C GLU A 60 -2.87 -3.72 -2.38
N PRO A 61 -2.46 -2.82 -1.46
CA PRO A 61 -1.63 -1.67 -1.82
C PRO A 61 -0.20 -2.08 -2.18
N ALA A 62 0.26 -1.62 -3.33
CA ALA A 62 1.66 -1.57 -3.76
C ALA A 62 2.19 -0.14 -3.56
N GLY A 63 3.48 0.07 -3.32
CA GLY A 63 3.92 1.44 -3.11
C GLY A 63 5.42 1.66 -2.96
N ILE A 64 5.81 2.89 -3.26
CA ILE A 64 7.14 3.42 -3.02
C ILE A 64 7.12 4.09 -1.65
N HIS A 65 8.13 3.81 -0.83
CA HIS A 65 8.23 4.35 0.52
C HIS A 65 9.29 5.45 0.61
N SER A 66 9.22 6.27 1.67
CA SER A 66 10.24 7.27 1.96
C SER A 66 11.59 6.60 2.26
N LEU A 67 12.68 7.23 1.82
CA LEU A 67 14.04 6.77 2.09
C LEU A 67 14.42 6.85 3.58
N ASP A 68 13.89 7.86 4.28
CA ASP A 68 14.20 8.13 5.69
C ASP A 68 13.27 7.36 6.64
N ASP A 69 12.07 7.03 6.18
CA ASP A 69 11.04 6.37 6.97
C ASP A 69 10.21 5.41 6.10
N PRO A 70 10.62 4.13 6.01
CA PRO A 70 9.92 3.13 5.19
C PRO A 70 8.45 2.88 5.59
N SER A 71 8.01 3.36 6.77
CA SER A 71 6.59 3.27 7.16
C SER A 71 5.70 4.30 6.45
N LYS A 72 6.29 5.30 5.79
CA LYS A 72 5.58 6.34 5.03
C LYS A 72 5.58 6.02 3.55
N ASN A 73 4.39 5.97 2.96
CA ASN A 73 4.23 5.85 1.51
C ASN A 73 4.47 7.21 0.84
N VAL A 74 5.23 7.19 -0.24
CA VAL A 74 5.40 8.30 -1.17
C VAL A 74 4.47 8.15 -2.36
N VAL A 75 4.33 6.93 -2.86
CA VAL A 75 3.31 6.59 -3.85
C VAL A 75 2.62 5.29 -3.43
N THR A 76 1.30 5.26 -3.50
CA THR A 76 0.50 4.05 -3.32
C THR A 76 -0.26 3.77 -4.60
N TYR A 77 -0.14 2.55 -5.10
CA TYR A 77 -0.92 2.01 -6.21
C TYR A 77 -1.83 0.91 -5.67
N VAL A 78 -3.10 0.93 -6.08
CA VAL A 78 -4.05 -0.15 -5.79
C VAL A 78 -4.70 -0.58 -7.09
N VAL A 79 -4.48 -1.83 -7.50
CA VAL A 79 -5.26 -2.45 -8.58
C VAL A 79 -6.59 -2.90 -7.98
N LYS A 80 -7.67 -2.20 -8.27
CA LYS A 80 -9.01 -2.49 -7.75
C LYS A 80 -9.72 -3.58 -8.54
N GLY A 81 -9.32 -3.79 -9.80
CA GLY A 81 -9.87 -4.84 -10.64
C GLY A 81 -9.11 -4.98 -11.95
N ILE A 82 -9.17 -6.18 -12.53
CA ILE A 82 -8.65 -6.51 -13.85
C ILE A 82 -9.80 -7.10 -14.64
N GLU A 83 -10.15 -6.46 -15.75
CA GLU A 83 -11.23 -6.87 -16.65
C GLU A 83 -10.63 -7.35 -17.97
N VAL A 84 -10.95 -8.59 -18.33
CA VAL A 84 -10.56 -9.20 -19.61
C VAL A 84 -11.62 -8.90 -20.66
N ASP A 85 -11.17 -8.49 -21.85
CA ASP A 85 -12.00 -8.08 -22.98
C ASP A 85 -13.11 -7.08 -22.56
N PRO A 86 -12.72 -5.95 -21.94
CA PRO A 86 -13.65 -4.92 -21.52
C PRO A 86 -14.42 -4.37 -22.70
N VAL A 87 -15.64 -3.89 -22.43
CA VAL A 87 -16.39 -3.11 -23.42
C VAL A 87 -15.76 -1.72 -23.53
N CYS A 88 -15.17 -1.42 -24.68
CA CYS A 88 -14.68 -0.08 -24.98
C CYS A 88 -15.84 0.92 -25.03
N THR A 89 -15.69 2.04 -24.33
CA THR A 89 -16.70 3.10 -24.18
C THR A 89 -16.49 4.28 -25.12
N SER A 90 -15.25 4.48 -25.59
CA SER A 90 -14.90 5.56 -26.51
C SER A 90 -15.65 5.45 -27.85
N PRO A 91 -16.20 6.54 -28.38
CA PRO A 91 -16.85 6.55 -29.70
C PRO A 91 -15.86 6.35 -30.86
N TYR A 92 -14.55 6.43 -30.58
CA TYR A 92 -13.47 6.23 -31.54
C TYR A 92 -12.72 4.91 -31.31
N ALA A 93 -13.27 4.02 -30.47
CA ALA A 93 -12.66 2.73 -30.16
C ALA A 93 -12.42 1.90 -31.43
N MET A 94 -11.26 1.26 -31.47
CA MET A 94 -10.86 0.31 -32.50
C MET A 94 -10.66 -1.07 -31.87
N ALA A 95 -10.70 -2.12 -32.68
CA ALA A 95 -10.40 -3.47 -32.22
C ALA A 95 -8.94 -3.60 -31.74
N PRO A 96 -8.64 -4.53 -30.81
CA PRO A 96 -7.27 -4.81 -30.40
C PRO A 96 -6.43 -5.30 -31.59
N GLU A 97 -5.17 -4.87 -31.62
CA GLU A 97 -4.17 -5.30 -32.61
C GLU A 97 -3.54 -6.65 -32.26
N ASN A 98 -3.43 -6.98 -30.97
CA ASN A 98 -2.82 -8.22 -30.51
C ASN A 98 -3.84 -9.29 -30.12
N GLY A 99 -5.13 -8.96 -30.07
CA GLY A 99 -6.24 -9.91 -29.99
C GLY A 99 -7.18 -9.67 -28.82
N HIS A 100 -6.65 -9.24 -27.67
CA HIS A 100 -7.42 -9.02 -26.46
C HIS A 100 -7.09 -7.67 -25.83
N PHE A 101 -8.10 -7.07 -25.19
CA PHE A 101 -7.86 -5.97 -24.27
C PHE A 101 -7.89 -6.45 -22.83
N ILE A 102 -7.06 -5.86 -21.98
CA ILE A 102 -7.15 -6.00 -20.53
C ILE A 102 -7.23 -4.60 -19.92
N ALA A 103 -8.32 -4.28 -19.22
CA ALA A 103 -8.46 -3.05 -18.46
C ALA A 103 -8.08 -3.26 -17.00
N ILE A 104 -7.15 -2.45 -16.51
CA ILE A 104 -6.69 -2.43 -15.13
C ILE A 104 -7.30 -1.20 -14.47
N ASP A 105 -8.25 -1.37 -13.55
CA ASP A 105 -8.79 -0.27 -12.75
C ASP A 105 -7.87 -0.01 -11.57
N MET A 106 -7.30 1.20 -11.53
CA MET A 106 -6.30 1.59 -10.55
C MET A 106 -6.75 2.78 -9.73
N GLU A 107 -6.31 2.81 -8.48
CA GLU A 107 -6.21 4.01 -7.67
C GLU A 107 -4.74 4.33 -7.44
N VAL A 108 -4.38 5.61 -7.54
CA VAL A 108 -3.03 6.11 -7.28
C VAL A 108 -3.11 7.28 -6.32
N GLU A 109 -2.29 7.23 -5.26
CA GLU A 109 -2.17 8.29 -4.26
C GLU A 109 -0.69 8.67 -4.11
N THR A 110 -0.41 9.97 -4.11
CA THR A 110 0.95 10.51 -3.93
C THR A 110 1.04 11.33 -2.65
N ALA A 111 2.19 11.24 -1.98
CA ALA A 111 2.50 12.13 -0.86
C ALA A 111 2.56 13.59 -1.31
N GLY A 112 2.37 14.52 -0.37
CA GLY A 112 2.62 15.94 -0.61
C GLY A 112 4.11 16.30 -0.55
N GLU A 113 4.41 17.58 -0.77
CA GLU A 113 5.76 18.10 -0.63
C GLU A 113 6.19 18.26 0.84
N PRO A 114 7.49 18.11 1.16
CA PRO A 114 8.59 17.75 0.25
C PRO A 114 8.73 16.23 -0.01
N GLY A 115 7.97 15.41 0.72
CA GLY A 115 8.17 13.95 0.73
C GLY A 115 8.02 13.27 -0.64
N PHE A 116 7.20 13.83 -1.52
CA PHE A 116 7.12 13.36 -2.91
C PHE A 116 8.41 13.63 -3.69
N THR A 117 8.89 14.87 -3.73
CA THR A 117 10.07 15.22 -4.55
C THR A 117 11.40 14.73 -3.99
N GLU A 118 11.43 14.36 -2.71
CA GLU A 118 12.59 13.70 -2.10
C GLU A 118 12.86 12.30 -2.69
N VAL A 119 11.82 11.61 -3.16
CA VAL A 119 11.95 10.29 -3.78
C VAL A 119 11.68 10.34 -5.27
N MET A 120 10.64 11.04 -5.70
CA MET A 120 10.24 11.13 -7.11
C MET A 120 10.88 12.35 -7.77
N TYR A 121 11.60 12.15 -8.88
CA TYR A 121 12.27 13.23 -9.62
C TYR A 121 11.34 14.01 -10.59
N GLY A 122 10.03 13.82 -10.48
CA GLY A 122 9.03 14.43 -11.35
C GLY A 122 7.64 13.82 -11.14
N PRO A 123 6.61 14.32 -11.86
CA PRO A 123 5.29 13.69 -11.83
C PRO A 123 5.35 12.26 -12.37
N ILE A 124 4.45 11.42 -11.89
CA ILE A 124 4.33 10.03 -12.35
C ILE A 124 3.35 9.94 -13.51
N ASN A 125 3.61 8.99 -14.41
CA ASN A 125 2.72 8.62 -15.50
C ASN A 125 2.49 7.10 -15.44
N VAL A 126 1.23 6.70 -15.29
CA VAL A 126 0.82 5.30 -15.37
C VAL A 126 0.13 5.08 -16.71
N SER A 127 0.76 4.33 -17.59
CA SER A 127 0.26 4.06 -18.94
C SER A 127 0.49 2.60 -19.31
N PRO A 128 -0.03 2.11 -20.45
CA PRO A 128 0.25 0.75 -20.91
C PRO A 128 1.76 0.43 -21.00
N HIS A 129 2.61 1.43 -21.25
CA HIS A 129 4.07 1.26 -21.27
C HIS A 129 4.71 1.02 -19.89
N SER A 130 4.01 1.33 -18.81
CA SER A 130 4.45 1.03 -17.45
C SER A 130 4.28 -0.45 -17.09
N PHE A 131 3.61 -1.22 -17.96
CA PHE A 131 3.30 -2.63 -17.75
C PHE A 131 4.09 -3.56 -18.67
N LYS A 132 4.29 -4.78 -18.18
CA LYS A 132 4.64 -5.95 -18.99
C LYS A 132 3.65 -7.05 -18.69
N MET A 133 3.53 -8.00 -19.61
CA MET A 133 2.80 -9.24 -19.39
C MET A 133 3.75 -10.42 -19.53
N ILE A 134 3.67 -11.36 -18.61
CA ILE A 134 4.24 -12.70 -18.74
C ILE A 134 3.08 -13.64 -19.06
N ASP A 135 3.09 -14.29 -20.21
CA ASP A 135 2.01 -15.21 -20.62
C ASP A 135 2.00 -16.49 -19.76
N ALA A 136 0.94 -17.30 -19.90
CA ALA A 136 0.80 -18.58 -19.19
C ALA A 136 1.96 -19.58 -19.43
N LYS A 137 2.79 -19.37 -20.46
CA LYS A 137 3.99 -20.20 -20.75
C LYS A 137 5.25 -19.63 -20.11
N GLY A 138 5.16 -18.52 -19.40
CA GLY A 138 6.31 -17.83 -18.80
C GLY A 138 7.06 -16.91 -19.76
N THR A 139 6.51 -16.60 -20.94
CA THR A 139 7.15 -15.76 -21.95
C THR A 139 6.73 -14.31 -21.76
N THR A 140 7.70 -13.39 -21.73
CA THR A 140 7.41 -11.95 -21.74
C THR A 140 6.82 -11.56 -23.10
N VAL A 141 5.65 -10.93 -23.09
CA VAL A 141 5.00 -10.36 -24.28
C VAL A 141 5.79 -9.14 -24.76
N ASN A 142 6.04 -9.04 -26.07
CA ASN A 142 6.88 -7.99 -26.66
C ASN A 142 6.29 -6.58 -26.54
N SER A 143 4.96 -6.45 -26.68
CA SER A 143 4.24 -5.20 -26.47
C SER A 143 2.88 -5.50 -25.87
N VAL A 144 2.50 -4.68 -24.89
CA VAL A 144 1.16 -4.67 -24.28
C VAL A 144 0.41 -3.37 -24.59
N SER A 145 0.94 -2.57 -25.52
CA SER A 145 0.45 -1.24 -25.89
C SER A 145 0.23 -1.17 -27.40
N SER A 146 -0.86 -0.53 -27.79
CA SER A 146 -1.22 -0.23 -29.18
C SER A 146 -2.01 1.07 -29.24
N GLY A 147 -2.17 1.64 -30.45
CA GLY A 147 -3.04 2.81 -30.64
C GLY A 147 -4.48 2.56 -30.15
N PRO A 148 -5.10 1.41 -30.49
CA PRO A 148 -6.41 1.03 -29.99
C PRO A 148 -6.51 0.92 -28.46
N SER A 149 -5.45 0.47 -27.77
CA SER A 149 -5.46 0.36 -26.30
C SER A 149 -5.62 1.73 -25.63
N TYR A 150 -4.95 2.76 -26.14
CA TYR A 150 -5.14 4.14 -25.68
C TYR A 150 -6.51 4.74 -26.01
N GLY A 151 -7.17 4.23 -27.05
CA GLY A 151 -8.45 4.75 -27.55
C GLY A 151 -9.69 3.98 -27.09
N CYS A 152 -9.54 2.93 -26.27
CA CYS A 152 -10.65 2.06 -25.88
C CYS A 152 -11.61 2.74 -24.89
N MET A 153 -11.09 3.47 -23.89
CA MET A 153 -11.89 4.13 -22.86
C MET A 153 -12.07 5.63 -23.18
N GLU A 154 -13.16 6.24 -22.67
CA GLU A 154 -13.25 7.70 -22.65
C GLU A 154 -12.18 8.30 -21.73
N GLU A 155 -11.74 9.53 -22.03
CA GLU A 155 -10.71 10.23 -21.23
C GLU A 155 -11.10 10.32 -19.75
N SER A 156 -12.39 10.50 -19.44
CA SER A 156 -12.91 10.57 -18.06
C SER A 156 -12.80 9.27 -17.28
N GLU A 157 -12.55 8.14 -17.95
CA GLU A 157 -12.39 6.82 -17.35
C GLU A 157 -10.93 6.38 -17.24
N THR A 158 -10.01 7.14 -17.83
CA THR A 158 -8.56 6.86 -17.82
C THR A 158 -7.85 7.61 -16.72
N LEU A 159 -6.68 7.11 -16.30
CA LEU A 159 -5.81 7.87 -15.41
C LEU A 159 -5.30 9.14 -16.11
N PRO A 160 -5.10 10.25 -15.37
CA PRO A 160 -4.43 11.43 -15.92
C PRO A 160 -3.04 11.10 -16.46
N SER A 161 -2.63 11.83 -17.51
CA SER A 161 -1.30 11.66 -18.13
C SER A 161 -0.14 12.10 -17.24
N SER A 162 -0.41 12.82 -16.14
CA SER A 162 0.58 13.28 -15.18
C SER A 162 -0.09 13.36 -13.80
N ILE A 163 0.52 12.76 -12.80
CA ILE A 163 0.06 12.79 -11.40
C ILE A 163 1.16 13.44 -10.56
N GLY A 164 0.83 14.57 -9.95
CA GLY A 164 1.74 15.40 -9.14
C GLY A 164 1.74 15.04 -7.65
N PRO A 165 2.43 15.85 -6.82
CA PRO A 165 2.42 15.72 -5.36
C PRO A 165 1.02 15.95 -4.76
N GLY A 166 0.65 15.15 -3.77
CA GLY A 166 -0.58 15.30 -2.97
C GLY A 166 -1.86 14.99 -3.72
N GLU A 167 -1.78 14.17 -4.77
CA GLU A 167 -2.91 13.81 -5.61
C GLU A 167 -3.45 12.42 -5.28
N ARG A 168 -4.76 12.26 -5.46
CA ARG A 168 -5.43 10.95 -5.46
C ARG A 168 -6.28 10.85 -6.72
N VAL A 169 -6.01 9.84 -7.54
CA VAL A 169 -6.68 9.64 -8.82
C VAL A 169 -7.16 8.21 -8.95
N THR A 170 -8.19 8.02 -9.76
CA THR A 170 -8.71 6.70 -10.13
C THR A 170 -8.93 6.70 -11.64
N GLY A 171 -8.64 5.58 -12.28
CA GLY A 171 -8.88 5.40 -13.70
C GLY A 171 -8.36 4.07 -14.20
N LYS A 172 -8.66 3.78 -15.46
CA LYS A 172 -8.27 2.56 -16.14
C LYS A 172 -7.01 2.76 -16.97
N VAL A 173 -6.21 1.69 -17.04
CA VAL A 173 -5.16 1.52 -18.04
C VAL A 173 -5.54 0.30 -18.89
N VAL A 174 -5.58 0.45 -20.21
CA VAL A 174 -5.94 -0.64 -21.12
C VAL A 174 -4.71 -1.14 -21.87
N LEU A 175 -4.45 -2.44 -21.72
CA LEU A 175 -3.41 -3.18 -22.42
C LEU A 175 -3.99 -3.89 -23.63
N ASP A 176 -3.18 -4.10 -24.67
CA ASP A 176 -3.51 -4.88 -25.86
C ASP A 176 -2.55 -6.06 -25.98
N VAL A 177 -3.06 -7.27 -25.74
CA VAL A 177 -2.28 -8.46 -25.43
C VAL A 177 -2.70 -9.67 -26.27
N PRO A 178 -1.79 -10.64 -26.50
CA PRO A 178 -2.07 -11.83 -27.29
C PRO A 178 -2.79 -12.95 -26.52
N SER A 179 -2.96 -12.80 -25.21
CA SER A 179 -3.57 -13.81 -24.34
C SER A 179 -4.22 -13.15 -23.13
N THR A 180 -5.27 -13.79 -22.63
CA THR A 180 -6.01 -13.38 -21.43
C THR A 180 -5.48 -14.04 -20.15
N GLU A 181 -4.43 -14.86 -20.26
CA GLU A 181 -3.88 -15.63 -19.14
C GLU A 181 -2.41 -15.27 -18.90
N GLY A 182 -2.06 -15.09 -17.63
CA GLY A 182 -0.69 -14.78 -17.25
C GLY A 182 -0.60 -13.84 -16.07
N VAL A 183 0.52 -13.12 -16.00
CA VAL A 183 0.86 -12.21 -14.91
C VAL A 183 1.14 -10.83 -15.49
N LEU A 184 0.52 -9.81 -14.90
CA LEU A 184 0.84 -8.41 -15.14
C LEU A 184 1.98 -8.00 -14.22
N VAL A 185 2.99 -7.35 -14.79
CA VAL A 185 4.13 -6.79 -14.06
C VAL A 185 4.06 -5.27 -14.18
N TYR A 186 4.05 -4.59 -13.05
CA TYR A 186 4.21 -3.14 -12.96
C TYR A 186 5.57 -2.82 -12.36
N ASN A 187 6.36 -2.00 -13.05
CA ASN A 187 7.61 -1.46 -12.53
C ASN A 187 7.62 0.05 -12.71
N GLU A 188 8.08 0.76 -11.67
CA GLU A 188 8.41 2.17 -11.84
C GLU A 188 9.83 2.33 -12.38
N SER A 189 10.01 3.32 -13.24
CA SER A 189 11.30 3.55 -13.90
C SER A 189 12.41 3.99 -12.95
N ILE A 190 12.05 4.47 -11.76
CA ILE A 190 12.98 5.03 -10.78
C ILE A 190 13.79 3.98 -10.03
N ASP A 191 13.23 2.78 -9.85
CA ASP A 191 13.91 1.64 -9.24
C ASP A 191 13.53 0.35 -9.97
N PRO A 192 14.39 -0.15 -10.87
CA PRO A 192 14.10 -1.37 -11.62
C PRO A 192 14.12 -2.64 -10.75
N SER A 193 14.57 -2.56 -9.49
CA SER A 193 14.51 -3.66 -8.53
C SER A 193 13.19 -3.70 -7.75
N LEU A 194 12.37 -2.65 -7.87
CA LEU A 194 11.06 -2.56 -7.25
C LEU A 194 9.97 -2.79 -8.29
N GLY A 195 9.11 -3.77 -8.01
CA GLY A 195 8.00 -4.09 -8.88
C GLY A 195 6.96 -4.94 -8.21
N TRP A 196 5.82 -5.00 -8.87
CA TRP A 196 4.64 -5.67 -8.37
C TRP A 196 4.01 -6.51 -9.46
N GLU A 197 3.42 -7.63 -9.04
CA GLU A 197 2.81 -8.59 -9.93
C GLU A 197 1.41 -8.98 -9.49
N TRP A 198 0.52 -9.12 -10.47
CA TRP A 198 -0.83 -9.61 -10.29
C TRP A 198 -1.11 -10.70 -11.31
N GLU A 199 -1.71 -11.80 -10.85
CA GLU A 199 -2.30 -12.78 -11.76
C GLU A 199 -3.52 -12.17 -12.45
N ILE A 200 -3.67 -12.45 -13.75
CA ILE A 200 -4.87 -12.07 -14.48
C ILE A 200 -6.00 -13.02 -14.05
N PRO A 201 -7.12 -12.51 -13.51
CA PRO A 201 -8.22 -13.35 -13.06
C PRO A 201 -8.75 -14.23 -14.18
N GLN A 202 -8.98 -15.50 -13.86
CA GLN A 202 -9.62 -16.45 -14.75
C GLN A 202 -11.13 -16.36 -14.57
N SER A 203 -11.87 -16.16 -15.67
CA SER A 203 -13.34 -16.09 -15.72
C SER A 203 -13.99 -17.46 -15.79
#